data_AF-A3WGB4-F1
#
_entry.id   AF-A3WGB4-F1
#
_cell.length_a   1.000
_cell.length_b   1.000
_cell.length_c   1.000
_cell.angle_alpha   90.00
_cell.angle_beta   90.00
_cell.angle_gamma   90.00
#
_symmetry.space_group_name_H-M   'P 1'
#
loop_
_entity.id
_entity.type
_entity.pdbx_description
1 polymer ?
#
loop_
_entity_poly.entity_id
_entity_poly.type
_entity_poly.pdbx_seq_one_letter_code
_entity_poly.pdbx_strand_id
1 'polypeptide(L)'
;MTYRTKFWLLAAVSFGSALIAGVIIGKTVPASGGVENPALVLPVLLVVVGLVMAASVAWWRKTDDVQKQGQLVSWWWGGNTGALAMLVTLVVLTGRHSDISLGAIYLFLAQFAGMAVVFLAWKFHGRGVAE
;
A
#
# COMPACT_ATOMS: atom_id res chain seq x y z
N MET A 1 16.44 -23.69 8.88
CA MET A 1 16.00 -22.30 9.18
C MET A 1 14.58 -22.34 9.74
N THR A 2 14.38 -21.89 10.97
CA THR A 2 13.10 -21.89 11.69
C THR A 2 12.09 -20.93 11.04
N TYR A 3 10.79 -21.23 11.16
CA TYR A 3 9.70 -20.40 10.61
C TYR A 3 9.79 -18.93 11.04
N ARG A 4 10.12 -18.69 12.31
CA ARG A 4 10.33 -17.35 12.87
C ARG A 4 11.44 -16.58 12.15
N THR A 5 12.57 -17.23 11.85
CA THR A 5 13.70 -16.59 11.14
C THR A 5 13.32 -16.29 9.69
N LYS A 6 12.57 -17.18 9.01
CA LYS A 6 12.06 -16.94 7.66
C LYS A 6 11.11 -15.75 7.63
N PHE A 7 10.20 -15.66 8.60
CA PHE A 7 9.27 -14.53 8.73
C PHE A 7 10.01 -13.20 8.88
N TRP A 8 10.95 -13.10 9.82
CA TRP A 8 11.71 -11.86 10.04
C TRP A 8 12.53 -11.45 8.83
N LEU A 9 13.11 -12.43 8.11
CA LEU A 9 13.86 -12.14 6.89
C LEU A 9 12.94 -11.61 5.79
N LEU A 10 11.78 -12.23 5.58
CA LEU A 10 10.80 -11.74 4.60
C LEU A 10 10.27 -10.36 4.97
N ALA A 11 9.96 -10.12 6.25
CA ALA A 11 9.55 -8.80 6.73
C ALA A 11 10.64 -7.76 6.48
N ALA A 12 11.90 -8.05 6.81
CA ALA A 12 13.02 -7.15 6.56
C ALA A 12 13.22 -6.86 5.07
N VAL A 13 13.08 -7.87 4.20
CA VAL A 13 13.17 -7.69 2.75
C VAL A 13 12.02 -6.83 2.23
N SER A 14 10.78 -7.07 2.68
CA SER A 14 9.61 -6.28 2.27
C SER A 14 9.67 -4.83 2.74
N PHE A 15 10.03 -4.59 4.00
CA PHE A 15 10.21 -3.22 4.51
C PHE A 15 11.41 -2.53 3.86
N GLY A 16 12.52 -3.25 3.69
CA GLY A 16 13.73 -2.73 3.05
C GLY A 16 13.47 -2.34 1.59
N SER A 17 12.79 -3.19 0.82
CA SER A 17 12.46 -2.88 -0.58
C SER A 17 11.50 -1.70 -0.70
N ALA A 18 10.50 -1.61 0.18
CA ALA A 18 9.59 -0.46 0.22
C ALA A 18 10.33 0.85 0.55
N LEU A 19 11.25 0.83 1.52
CA LEU A 19 12.04 2.00 1.91
C LEU A 19 12.99 2.43 0.79
N ILE A 20 13.71 1.48 0.18
CA ILE A 20 14.61 1.75 -0.96
C ILE A 20 13.82 2.33 -2.12
N ALA A 21 12.67 1.75 -2.48
CA ALA A 21 11.81 2.29 -3.53
C ALA A 21 11.37 3.73 -3.22
N GLY A 22 10.94 4.00 -1.99
CA GLY A 22 10.57 5.35 -1.56
C GLY A 22 11.71 6.36 -1.66
N VAL A 23 12.92 5.99 -1.25
CA VAL A 23 14.11 6.85 -1.37
C VAL A 23 14.48 7.10 -2.83
N ILE A 24 14.45 6.06 -3.67
CA ILE A 24 14.75 6.20 -5.10
C ILE A 24 13.73 7.16 -5.72
N ILE A 25 12.44 6.90 -5.57
CA ILE A 25 11.36 7.74 -6.14
C ILE A 25 11.47 9.18 -5.63
N GLY A 26 11.67 9.38 -4.33
CA GLY A 26 11.80 10.72 -3.75
C GLY A 26 13.03 11.50 -4.22
N LYS A 27 14.08 10.82 -4.70
CA LYS A 27 15.27 11.46 -5.28
C LYS A 27 15.19 11.65 -6.79
N THR A 28 14.49 10.77 -7.50
CA THR A 28 14.47 10.75 -8.96
C THR A 28 13.29 11.52 -9.55
N VAL A 29 12.17 11.63 -8.83
CA VAL A 29 10.97 12.31 -9.31
C VAL A 29 10.94 13.75 -8.78
N PRO A 30 11.10 14.77 -9.64
CA PRO A 30 11.05 16.16 -9.21
C PRO A 30 9.66 16.49 -8.67
N ALA A 31 9.58 17.07 -7.47
CA ALA A 31 8.31 17.47 -6.86
C ALA A 31 7.62 18.63 -7.60
N SER A 32 8.36 19.40 -8.42
CA SER A 32 7.91 20.63 -9.07
C SER A 32 7.96 20.59 -10.61
N GLY A 33 8.28 19.43 -11.20
CA GLY A 33 8.29 19.24 -12.65
C GLY A 33 7.07 18.45 -13.08
N GLY A 34 6.21 19.04 -13.91
CA GLY A 34 5.25 18.24 -14.68
C GLY A 34 5.98 17.18 -15.51
N VAL A 35 5.34 16.06 -15.79
CA VAL A 35 5.99 15.01 -16.58
C VAL A 35 6.17 15.50 -18.02
N GLU A 36 7.36 15.31 -18.61
CA GLU A 36 7.64 15.65 -20.01
C GLU A 36 6.70 14.97 -21.00
N ASN A 37 6.20 13.77 -20.68
CA ASN A 37 5.23 13.05 -21.49
C ASN A 37 4.17 12.34 -20.62
N PRO A 38 3.12 13.06 -20.17
CA PRO A 38 2.09 12.50 -19.29
C PRO A 38 1.29 11.38 -19.96
N ALA A 39 1.22 11.37 -21.30
CA ALA A 39 0.52 10.33 -22.06
C ALA A 39 1.20 8.96 -21.98
N LEU A 40 2.52 8.89 -21.71
CA LEU A 40 3.23 7.63 -21.52
C LEU A 40 3.24 7.15 -20.06
N VAL A 41 3.17 8.09 -19.10
CA VAL A 41 3.21 7.74 -17.67
C VAL A 41 1.99 6.92 -17.26
N LEU A 42 0.79 7.35 -17.67
CA LEU A 42 -0.42 6.64 -17.27
C LEU A 42 -0.44 5.18 -17.76
N PRO A 43 -0.18 4.86 -19.05
CA PRO A 43 -0.06 3.47 -19.50
C PRO A 43 0.99 2.67 -18.74
N VAL A 44 2.17 3.24 -18.47
CA VAL A 44 3.23 2.54 -17.73
C VAL A 44 2.78 2.25 -16.30
N LEU A 45 2.16 3.21 -15.61
CA LEU A 45 1.63 3.00 -14.26
C LEU A 45 0.52 1.95 -14.25
N LEU A 46 -0.38 1.95 -15.25
CA LEU A 46 -1.42 0.93 -15.38
C LEU A 46 -0.83 -0.47 -15.62
N VAL A 47 0.22 -0.59 -16.41
CA VAL A 47 0.94 -1.86 -16.60
C VAL A 47 1.56 -2.33 -15.28
N VAL A 48 2.23 -1.44 -14.54
CA VAL A 48 2.82 -1.78 -13.24
C VAL A 48 1.73 -2.22 -12.25
N VAL A 49 0.62 -1.49 -12.17
CA VAL A 49 -0.54 -1.88 -11.34
C VAL A 49 -1.07 -3.25 -11.76
N GLY A 50 -1.24 -3.49 -13.05
CA GLY A 50 -1.71 -4.77 -13.58
C GLY A 50 -0.78 -5.94 -13.22
N LEU A 51 0.54 -5.75 -13.32
CA LEU A 51 1.53 -6.75 -12.93
C LEU A 51 1.51 -7.04 -11.43
N VAL A 52 1.42 -6.00 -10.59
CA VAL A 52 1.30 -6.15 -9.14
C VAL A 52 0.02 -6.90 -8.79
N MET A 53 -1.11 -6.53 -9.39
CA MET A 53 -2.38 -7.23 -9.17
C MET A 53 -2.31 -8.70 -9.60
N ALA A 54 -1.72 -9.00 -10.76
CA ALA A 54 -1.54 -10.37 -11.22
C ALA A 54 -0.68 -11.21 -10.26
N ALA A 55 0.43 -10.64 -9.79
CA ALA A 55 1.30 -11.28 -8.80
C ALA A 55 0.56 -11.50 -7.47
N SER A 56 -0.18 -10.50 -6.98
CA SER A 56 -1.00 -10.59 -5.77
C SER A 56 -2.09 -11.65 -5.89
N VAL A 57 -2.76 -11.77 -7.03
CA VAL A 57 -3.77 -12.82 -7.27
C VAL A 57 -3.12 -14.21 -7.26
N ALA A 58 -1.97 -14.37 -7.92
CA ALA A 58 -1.26 -15.64 -7.94
C ALA A 58 -0.78 -16.05 -6.54
N TRP A 59 -0.35 -15.09 -5.73
CA TRP A 59 -0.01 -15.30 -4.31
C TRP A 59 -1.25 -15.63 -3.47
N TRP A 60 -2.32 -14.84 -3.59
CA TRP A 60 -3.56 -14.99 -2.82
C TRP A 60 -4.20 -16.37 -3.00
N ARG A 61 -4.14 -16.92 -4.21
CA ARG A 61 -4.65 -18.28 -4.51
C ARG A 61 -3.88 -19.39 -3.78
N LYS A 62 -2.65 -19.13 -3.33
CA LYS A 62 -1.79 -20.10 -2.61
C LYS A 62 -1.85 -19.96 -1.09
N THR A 63 -2.53 -18.93 -0.59
CA THR A 63 -2.63 -18.61 0.84
C THR A 63 -3.82 -19.34 1.46
N ASP A 64 -3.66 -19.90 2.66
CA ASP A 64 -4.77 -20.53 3.39
C ASP A 64 -5.79 -19.47 3.87
N ASP A 65 -7.00 -19.90 4.22
CA ASP A 65 -8.07 -18.94 4.54
C ASP A 65 -7.81 -18.19 5.84
N VAL A 66 -7.15 -18.79 6.83
CA VAL A 66 -6.80 -18.13 8.10
C VAL A 66 -5.77 -17.01 7.85
N GLN A 67 -4.77 -17.25 7.01
CA GLN A 67 -3.79 -16.27 6.59
C GLN A 67 -4.46 -15.17 5.77
N LYS A 68 -5.35 -15.50 4.83
CA LYS A 68 -6.11 -14.49 4.07
C LYS A 68 -6.89 -13.55 5.00
N GLN A 69 -7.58 -14.11 6.01
CA GLN A 69 -8.32 -13.34 7.01
C GLN A 69 -7.37 -12.43 7.81
N GLY A 70 -6.26 -12.99 8.30
CA GLY A 70 -5.24 -12.23 9.03
C GLY A 70 -4.63 -11.10 8.19
N GLN A 71 -4.38 -11.33 6.91
CA GLN A 71 -3.84 -10.34 5.99
C GLN A 71 -4.83 -9.20 5.74
N LEU A 72 -6.13 -9.48 5.56
CA LEU A 72 -7.14 -8.42 5.36
C LEU A 72 -7.34 -7.56 6.60
N VAL A 73 -7.32 -8.17 7.79
CA VAL A 73 -7.39 -7.44 9.06
C VAL A 73 -6.14 -6.60 9.29
N SER A 74 -4.96 -7.18 9.04
CA SER A 74 -3.66 -6.49 9.14
C SER A 74 -3.57 -5.33 8.15
N TRP A 75 -4.02 -5.54 6.92
CA TRP A 75 -4.04 -4.51 5.88
C TRP A 75 -4.98 -3.35 6.24
N TRP A 76 -6.19 -3.67 6.72
CA TRP A 76 -7.16 -2.65 7.14
C TRP A 76 -6.67 -1.83 8.32
N TRP A 77 -6.20 -2.45 9.41
CA TRP A 77 -5.80 -1.70 10.60
C TRP A 77 -4.35 -1.21 10.54
N GLY A 78 -3.42 -2.09 10.23
CA GLY A 78 -1.99 -1.79 10.16
C GLY A 78 -1.65 -0.85 9.01
N GLY A 79 -2.19 -1.11 7.82
CA GLY A 79 -1.99 -0.27 6.63
C GLY A 79 -2.51 1.16 6.84
N ASN A 80 -3.77 1.32 7.28
CA ASN A 80 -4.34 2.64 7.52
C ASN A 80 -3.65 3.39 8.67
N THR A 81 -3.32 2.70 9.77
CA THR A 81 -2.64 3.34 10.90
C THR A 81 -1.24 3.84 10.51
N GLY A 82 -0.48 3.01 9.78
CA GLY A 82 0.84 3.40 9.28
C GLY A 82 0.78 4.57 8.30
N ALA A 83 -0.19 4.53 7.36
CA ALA A 83 -0.40 5.62 6.42
C ALA A 83 -0.81 6.93 7.13
N LEU A 84 -1.68 6.85 8.14
CA LEU A 84 -2.08 8.00 8.95
C LEU A 84 -0.92 8.57 9.76
N ALA A 85 -0.08 7.73 10.37
CA ALA A 85 1.11 8.18 11.10
C ALA A 85 2.11 8.91 10.17
N MET A 86 2.31 8.40 8.95
CA MET A 86 3.12 9.08 7.94
C MET A 86 2.49 10.40 7.51
N LEU A 87 1.17 10.43 7.32
CA LEU A 87 0.43 11.65 6.97
C LEU A 87 0.61 12.75 8.03
N VAL A 88 0.46 12.40 9.32
CA VAL A 88 0.71 13.31 10.44
C VAL A 88 2.14 13.83 10.39
N THR A 89 3.11 12.95 10.14
CA THR A 89 4.53 13.32 10.03
C THR A 89 4.76 14.32 8.90
N LEU A 90 4.19 14.07 7.71
CA LEU A 90 4.30 14.97 6.56
C LEU A 90 3.67 16.34 6.80
N VAL A 91 2.49 16.37 7.44
CA VAL A 91 1.80 17.62 7.80
C VAL A 91 2.61 18.43 8.80
N VAL A 92 3.23 17.77 9.79
CA VAL A 92 4.10 18.44 10.78
C VAL A 92 5.37 19.00 10.11
N LEU A 93 6.01 18.23 9.23
CA LEU A 93 7.29 18.62 8.64
C LEU A 93 7.16 19.63 7.50
N THR A 94 6.07 19.59 6.73
CA THR A 94 5.92 20.42 5.53
C THR A 94 4.80 21.46 5.65
N GLY A 95 3.97 21.39 6.69
CA GLY A 95 2.84 22.29 6.92
C GLY A 95 1.55 21.82 6.22
N ARG A 96 0.38 22.14 6.81
CA ARG A 96 -0.92 21.58 6.36
C ARG A 96 -1.32 21.95 4.92
N HIS A 97 -0.83 23.08 4.43
CA HIS A 97 -1.19 23.66 3.14
C HIS A 97 -0.09 23.50 2.10
N SER A 98 0.95 22.71 2.37
CA SER A 98 1.94 22.38 1.35
C SER A 98 1.33 21.45 0.30
N ASP A 99 1.80 21.55 -0.94
CA ASP A 99 1.35 20.68 -2.03
C ASP A 99 1.59 19.19 -1.70
N ILE A 100 2.68 18.89 -0.98
CA ILE A 100 3.03 17.55 -0.52
C ILE A 100 2.02 17.04 0.50
N SER A 101 1.68 17.83 1.52
CA SER A 101 0.68 17.48 2.53
C SER A 101 -0.68 17.26 1.91
N LEU A 102 -1.13 18.17 1.04
CA LEU A 102 -2.44 18.07 0.39
C LEU A 102 -2.52 16.84 -0.51
N GLY A 103 -1.49 16.58 -1.32
CA GLY A 103 -1.39 15.37 -2.14
C GLY A 103 -1.44 14.09 -1.28
N ALA A 104 -0.70 14.05 -0.18
CA ALA A 104 -0.72 12.92 0.75
C ALA A 104 -2.09 12.73 1.42
N ILE A 105 -2.79 13.81 1.79
CA ILE A 105 -4.15 13.76 2.34
C ILE A 105 -5.12 13.17 1.32
N TYR A 106 -5.11 13.67 0.08
CA TYR A 106 -6.00 13.16 -0.97
C TYR A 106 -5.73 11.69 -1.29
N LEU A 107 -4.45 11.31 -1.37
CA LEU A 107 -4.06 9.92 -1.58
C LEU A 107 -4.55 9.02 -0.43
N PHE A 108 -4.36 9.45 0.82
CA PHE A 108 -4.84 8.72 1.99
C PHE A 108 -6.35 8.56 1.97
N LEU A 109 -7.12 9.62 1.69
CA LEU A 109 -8.58 9.56 1.63
C LEU A 109 -9.08 8.62 0.52
N ALA A 110 -8.47 8.70 -0.67
CA ALA A 110 -8.81 7.82 -1.79
C ALA A 110 -8.50 6.35 -1.46
N GLN A 111 -7.32 6.09 -0.89
CA GLN A 111 -6.91 4.76 -0.45
C GLN A 111 -7.84 4.22 0.65
N PHE A 112 -8.12 5.03 1.68
CA PHE A 112 -9.00 4.67 2.78
C PHE A 112 -10.40 4.31 2.28
N ALA A 113 -10.98 5.12 1.39
CA ALA A 113 -12.30 4.87 0.81
C ALA A 113 -12.31 3.56 -0.01
N GLY A 114 -11.32 3.37 -0.88
CA GLY A 114 -11.19 2.13 -1.66
C GLY A 114 -11.03 0.89 -0.79
N MET A 115 -10.15 0.96 0.22
CA MET A 115 -9.97 -0.12 1.19
C MET A 115 -11.25 -0.37 1.99
N ALA A 116 -11.99 0.67 2.37
CA ALA A 116 -13.23 0.53 3.13
C ALA A 116 -14.28 -0.23 2.33
N VAL A 117 -14.43 0.08 1.04
CA VAL A 117 -15.34 -0.66 0.15
C VAL A 117 -14.96 -2.13 0.07
N VAL A 118 -13.68 -2.44 -0.18
CA VAL A 118 -13.20 -3.83 -0.27
C VAL A 118 -13.35 -4.58 1.05
N PHE A 119 -13.00 -3.93 2.17
CA PHE A 119 -13.10 -4.50 3.50
C PHE A 119 -14.56 -4.77 3.90
N LEU A 120 -15.48 -3.83 3.61
CA LEU A 120 -16.91 -4.02 3.84
C LEU A 120 -17.47 -5.13 2.96
N ALA A 121 -17.15 -5.12 1.66
CA ALA A 121 -17.57 -6.18 0.74
C ALA A 121 -17.13 -7.56 1.22
N TRP A 122 -15.87 -7.69 1.67
CA TRP A 122 -15.35 -8.92 2.28
C TRP A 122 -16.06 -9.26 3.59
N LYS A 123 -16.23 -8.29 4.50
CA LYS A 123 -16.88 -8.49 5.80
C LYS A 123 -18.33 -8.97 5.64
N PHE A 124 -19.03 -8.48 4.62
CA PHE A 124 -20.43 -8.84 4.34
C PHE A 124 -20.57 -10.09 3.46
N HIS A 125 -19.60 -10.43 2.60
CA HIS A 125 -19.61 -11.69 1.81
C HIS A 125 -19.34 -12.95 2.63
N GLY A 126 -19.13 -12.80 3.94
CA GLY A 126 -18.97 -13.90 4.86
C GLY A 126 -17.57 -13.88 5.45
N ARG A 127 -17.53 -13.64 6.76
CA ARG A 127 -16.68 -14.46 7.61
C ARG A 127 -17.04 -15.90 7.24
N GLY A 128 -16.15 -16.61 6.55
CA GLY A 128 -16.27 -18.05 6.39
C GLY A 128 -16.68 -18.59 7.76
N VAL A 129 -17.77 -19.36 7.77
CA VAL A 129 -18.37 -19.96 8.95
C VAL A 129 -17.25 -20.29 9.92
N ALA A 130 -17.24 -19.59 11.07
CA ALA A 130 -16.41 -20.01 12.17
C ALA A 130 -16.93 -21.40 12.55
N GLU A 131 -16.24 -22.44 12.08
CA GLU A 131 -16.04 -23.61 12.93
C GLU A 131 -15.23 -23.19 14.16
#